data_AF-A0A6L3GLJ8-F1
#
_entry.id   AF-A0A6L3GLJ8-F1
#
_cell.length_a   1.000
_cell.length_b   1.000
_cell.length_c   1.000
_cell.angle_alpha   90.00
_cell.angle_beta   90.00
_cell.angle_gamma   90.00
#
_symmetry.space_group_name_H-M   'P 1'
#
loop_
_entity.id
_entity.type
_entity.pdbx_description
1 polymer ?
#
loop_
_entity_poly.entity_id
_entity_poly.type
_entity_poly.pdbx_seq_one_letter_code
_entity_poly.pdbx_strand_id
1 'polypeptide(L)'
;REFYEIVGLQDDLLFMYSDEVDMGIRAKHCGFTMAVTKNIQAWHQHINPGGTVRRQMYTSYLIGRNKVYLANKHFGRLRQVELFLYHFFLFIGGYLKNIRNREAQAHLIQFIKGSWNGLIGKMSLVGIIKGY
;
A
#
# COMPACT_ATOMS: atom_id res chain seq x y z
N ARG A 1 20.22 -7.10 13.33
CA ARG A 1 20.79 -8.16 12.49
C ARG A 1 19.99 -9.44 12.64
N GLU A 2 20.00 -10.07 13.82
CA GLU A 2 19.23 -11.29 14.15
C GLU A 2 17.75 -11.24 13.69
N PHE A 3 17.05 -10.12 13.93
CA PHE A 3 15.68 -9.91 13.44
C PHE A 3 15.52 -10.19 11.94
N TYR A 4 16.41 -9.66 11.10
CA TYR A 4 16.32 -9.82 9.64
C TYR A 4 16.73 -11.22 9.18
N GLU A 5 17.57 -11.91 9.95
CA GLU A 5 17.94 -13.31 9.69
C GLU A 5 16.76 -14.25 9.97
N ILE A 6 15.92 -13.93 10.97
CA ILE A 6 14.73 -14.72 11.34
C ILE A 6 13.51 -14.35 10.51
N VAL A 7 13.18 -13.07 10.41
CA VAL A 7 11.95 -12.58 9.77
C VAL A 7 12.09 -12.50 8.25
N GLY A 8 13.31 -12.28 7.75
CA GLY A 8 13.61 -12.03 6.34
C GLY A 8 13.54 -10.54 5.96
N LEU A 9 14.10 -10.20 4.79
CA LEU A 9 14.12 -8.84 4.25
C LEU A 9 12.73 -8.37 3.76
N GLN A 10 12.65 -7.15 3.25
CA GLN A 10 11.44 -6.60 2.64
C GLN A 10 11.05 -7.40 1.38
N ASP A 11 9.75 -7.41 1.09
CA ASP A 11 9.23 -8.05 -0.12
C ASP A 11 9.39 -7.12 -1.33
N ASP A 12 10.28 -7.50 -2.24
CA ASP A 12 10.63 -6.72 -3.42
C ASP A 12 9.44 -6.47 -4.37
N LEU A 13 8.38 -7.29 -4.29
CA LEU A 13 7.17 -7.09 -5.09
C LEU A 13 6.38 -5.83 -4.67
N LEU A 14 6.54 -5.38 -3.42
CA LEU A 14 5.82 -4.23 -2.89
C LEU A 14 6.40 -2.91 -3.41
N PHE A 15 7.72 -2.84 -3.56
CA PHE A 15 8.52 -1.65 -3.87
C PHE A 15 8.38 -0.50 -2.86
N MET A 16 7.16 -0.01 -2.64
CA MET A 16 6.84 1.04 -1.67
C MET A 16 5.38 0.89 -1.20
N TYR A 17 5.13 1.28 0.05
CA TYR A 17 3.85 1.22 0.76
C TYR A 17 3.45 -0.19 1.18
N SER A 18 3.09 -0.32 2.46
CA SER A 18 2.67 -1.58 3.09
C SER A 18 3.79 -2.60 3.29
N ASP A 19 5.04 -2.25 2.99
CA ASP A 19 6.21 -3.07 3.37
C ASP A 19 6.36 -3.13 4.89
N GLU A 20 6.01 -2.05 5.59
CA GLU A 20 5.96 -1.99 7.05
C GLU A 20 4.85 -2.89 7.62
N VAL A 21 3.72 -3.01 6.92
CA VAL A 21 2.61 -3.88 7.31
C VAL A 21 2.99 -5.35 7.11
N ASP A 22 3.58 -5.67 5.96
CA ASP A 22 4.11 -7.01 5.68
C ASP A 22 5.13 -7.45 6.74
N MET A 23 6.10 -6.58 7.03
CA MET A 23 7.12 -6.82 8.04
C MET A 23 6.52 -7.02 9.43
N GLY A 24 5.54 -6.19 9.83
CA GLY A 24 4.89 -6.30 11.13
C GLY A 24 4.11 -7.60 11.31
N ILE A 25 3.42 -8.07 10.25
CA ILE A 25 2.70 -9.35 10.28
C ILE A 25 3.70 -10.51 10.40
N ARG A 26 4.76 -10.53 9.58
CA ARG A 26 5.80 -11.58 9.64
C ARG A 26 6.53 -11.58 10.99
N ALA A 27 6.91 -10.41 11.50
CA ALA A 27 7.55 -10.27 12.80
C ALA A 27 6.69 -10.88 13.92
N LYS A 28 5.39 -10.59 13.92
CA LYS A 28 4.44 -11.18 14.87
C LYS A 28 4.36 -12.70 14.75
N HIS A 29 4.35 -13.25 13.54
CA HIS A 29 4.36 -14.70 13.33
C HIS A 29 5.64 -15.37 13.84
N CYS A 30 6.77 -14.67 13.81
CA CYS A 30 8.04 -15.13 14.40
C CYS A 30 8.14 -14.88 15.92
N GLY A 31 7.07 -14.44 16.59
CA GLY A 31 7.05 -14.22 18.03
C GLY A 31 7.66 -12.91 18.50
N PHE A 32 8.00 -11.98 17.58
CA PHE A 32 8.49 -10.66 17.96
C PHE A 32 7.36 -9.74 18.41
N THR A 33 7.66 -8.94 19.43
CA THR A 33 6.82 -7.82 19.86
C THR A 33 7.40 -6.52 19.30
N MET A 34 6.55 -5.67 18.74
CA MET A 34 6.93 -4.32 18.33
C MET A 34 6.55 -3.31 19.41
N ALA A 35 7.42 -2.35 19.67
CA ALA A 35 7.17 -1.27 20.63
C ALA A 35 7.50 0.09 20.00
N VAL A 36 6.87 1.14 20.52
CA VAL A 36 7.19 2.54 20.21
C VAL A 36 7.56 3.26 21.50
N THR A 37 8.54 4.15 21.43
CA THR A 37 8.99 4.94 22.58
C THR A 37 8.83 6.43 22.32
N LYS A 38 8.49 7.18 23.37
CA LYS A 38 8.44 8.65 23.34
C LYS A 38 9.76 9.29 23.78
N ASN A 39 10.68 8.49 24.33
CA ASN A 39 11.96 8.97 24.87
C ASN A 39 12.99 9.25 23.78
N ILE A 40 12.77 8.71 22.57
CA ILE A 40 13.62 8.92 21.40
C ILE A 40 12.74 9.54 20.32
N GLN A 41 13.22 10.63 19.73
CA GLN A 41 12.51 11.35 18.68
C GLN A 41 13.37 11.37 17.42
N ALA A 42 12.74 11.08 16.29
CA ALA A 42 13.35 11.21 14.97
C ALA A 42 12.48 12.13 14.12
N TRP A 43 13.12 13.08 13.42
CA TRP A 43 12.42 13.99 12.52
C TRP A 43 12.14 13.30 11.19
N HIS A 44 10.89 13.32 10.75
CA HIS A 44 10.46 12.79 9.45
C HIS A 44 9.79 13.91 8.65
N GLN A 45 10.23 14.15 7.42
CA GLN A 45 9.65 15.15 6.54
C GLN A 45 8.88 14.48 5.40
N HIS A 46 7.62 14.89 5.22
CA HIS A 46 6.90 14.58 3.99
C HIS A 46 7.31 15.56 2.90
N ILE A 47 8.16 15.11 1.98
CA ILE A 47 8.57 15.89 0.81
C ILE A 47 7.61 15.56 -0.33
N ASN A 48 6.69 16.48 -0.63
CA ASN A 48 5.89 16.40 -1.84
C ASN A 48 6.63 17.11 -2.99
N PRO A 49 6.70 16.51 -4.19
CA PRO A 49 7.35 17.14 -5.33
C PRO A 49 6.72 18.50 -5.66
N GLY A 50 7.54 19.53 -5.88
CA GLY A 50 7.09 20.83 -6.39
C GLY A 50 6.19 21.65 -5.46
N GLY A 51 6.23 21.41 -4.14
CA GLY A 51 5.38 22.15 -3.18
C GLY A 51 3.89 21.80 -3.28
N THR A 52 3.54 20.70 -3.93
CA THR A 52 2.15 20.25 -4.00
C THR A 52 1.68 19.72 -2.64
N VAL A 53 0.38 19.84 -2.37
CA VAL A 53 -0.22 19.29 -1.15
C VAL A 53 -0.35 17.76 -1.24
N ARG A 54 -0.28 17.19 -2.45
CA ARG A 54 -0.55 15.77 -2.72
C ARG A 54 0.64 15.03 -3.31
N ARG A 55 0.74 13.76 -2.91
CA ARG A 55 1.69 12.78 -3.44
C ARG A 55 1.40 12.46 -4.91
N GLN A 56 2.39 11.90 -5.60
CA GLN A 56 2.27 11.47 -6.99
C GLN A 56 1.16 10.42 -7.19
N MET A 57 0.50 10.40 -8.35
CA MET A 57 -0.64 9.51 -8.58
C MET A 57 -0.32 8.01 -8.44
N TYR A 58 0.90 7.59 -8.81
CA TYR A 58 1.31 6.19 -8.70
C TYR A 58 1.31 5.70 -7.24
N THR A 59 1.39 6.60 -6.25
CA THR A 59 1.33 6.19 -4.84
C THR A 59 -0.03 5.63 -4.48
N SER A 60 -1.12 6.23 -4.97
CA SER A 60 -2.48 5.71 -4.77
C SER A 60 -2.63 4.32 -5.41
N TYR A 61 -2.05 4.13 -6.60
CA TYR A 61 -2.02 2.82 -7.26
C TYR A 61 -1.31 1.77 -6.40
N LEU A 62 -0.09 2.05 -5.93
CA LEU A 62 0.69 1.12 -5.12
C LEU A 62 0.00 0.78 -3.80
N ILE A 63 -0.58 1.78 -3.10
CA ILE A 63 -1.33 1.55 -1.85
C ILE A 63 -2.51 0.59 -2.09
N GLY A 64 -3.28 0.78 -3.17
CA GLY A 64 -4.39 -0.11 -3.49
C GLY A 64 -3.92 -1.52 -3.84
N ARG A 65 -2.90 -1.63 -4.70
CA ARG A 65 -2.33 -2.90 -5.16
C ARG A 65 -1.77 -3.74 -4.01
N ASN A 66 -0.91 -3.12 -3.22
CA ASN A 66 -0.14 -3.82 -2.18
C ASN A 66 -1.06 -4.31 -1.06
N LYS A 67 -2.08 -3.53 -0.67
CA LYS A 67 -3.07 -3.97 0.32
C LYS A 67 -3.81 -5.25 -0.11
N VAL A 68 -4.29 -5.30 -1.35
CA VAL A 68 -5.00 -6.48 -1.88
C VAL A 68 -4.04 -7.67 -2.03
N TYR A 69 -2.82 -7.43 -2.50
CA TYR A 69 -1.78 -8.47 -2.56
C TYR A 69 -1.49 -9.07 -1.17
N LEU A 70 -1.26 -8.22 -0.15
CA LEU A 70 -0.94 -8.66 1.20
C LEU A 70 -2.10 -9.38 1.89
N ALA A 71 -3.34 -9.02 1.57
CA ALA A 71 -4.51 -9.74 2.05
C ALA A 71 -4.47 -11.22 1.64
N ASN A 72 -4.05 -11.52 0.40
CA ASN A 72 -3.83 -12.90 -0.01
C ASN A 72 -2.62 -13.52 0.68
N LYS A 73 -1.49 -12.81 0.67
CA LYS A 73 -0.21 -13.29 1.20
C LYS A 73 -0.31 -13.79 2.63
N HIS A 74 -1.06 -13.07 3.48
CA HIS A 74 -1.13 -13.35 4.92
C HIS A 74 -2.44 -14.02 5.37
N PHE A 75 -3.53 -13.87 4.61
CA PHE A 75 -4.87 -14.31 5.05
C PHE A 75 -5.66 -15.08 3.99
N GLY A 76 -5.07 -15.34 2.82
CA GLY A 76 -5.65 -16.16 1.76
C GLY A 76 -6.62 -15.45 0.82
N ARG A 77 -7.06 -16.21 -0.20
CA ARG A 77 -7.79 -15.69 -1.37
C ARG A 77 -9.14 -15.08 -1.03
N LEU A 78 -9.84 -15.62 -0.04
CA LEU A 78 -11.13 -15.10 0.41
C LEU A 78 -10.96 -13.67 0.95
N ARG A 79 -9.99 -13.46 1.86
CA ARG A 79 -9.71 -12.13 2.41
C ARG A 79 -9.27 -11.13 1.34
N GLN A 80 -8.53 -11.59 0.34
CA GLN A 80 -8.15 -10.76 -0.81
C GLN A 80 -9.37 -10.24 -1.58
N VAL A 81 -10.33 -11.11 -1.88
CA VAL A 81 -11.55 -10.74 -2.59
C VAL A 81 -12.41 -9.80 -1.73
N GLU A 82 -12.59 -10.10 -0.43
CA GLU A 82 -13.29 -9.22 0.51
C GLU A 82 -12.70 -7.82 0.52
N LEU A 83 -11.37 -7.71 0.63
CA LEU A 83 -10.70 -6.41 0.69
C LEU A 83 -10.84 -5.64 -0.64
N PHE A 84 -10.76 -6.32 -1.77
CA PHE A 84 -11.03 -5.70 -3.06
C PHE A 84 -12.46 -5.18 -3.16
N LEU A 85 -13.47 -5.96 -2.74
CA LEU A 85 -14.87 -5.54 -2.75
C LEU A 85 -15.09 -4.33 -1.82
N TYR A 86 -14.44 -4.31 -0.65
CA TYR A 86 -14.46 -3.17 0.24
C TYR A 86 -13.83 -1.92 -0.40
N HIS A 87 -12.67 -2.05 -1.05
CA HIS A 87 -12.06 -0.97 -1.83
C HIS A 87 -12.96 -0.46 -2.94
N PHE A 88 -13.66 -1.35 -3.64
CA PHE A 88 -14.61 -0.99 -4.71
C PHE A 88 -15.82 -0.23 -4.17
N PHE A 89 -16.38 -0.66 -3.03
CA PHE A 89 -17.45 0.05 -2.34
C PHE A 89 -17.02 1.47 -1.94
N LEU A 90 -15.84 1.62 -1.32
CA LEU A 90 -15.27 2.92 -0.98
C LEU A 90 -15.01 3.80 -2.21
N PHE A 91 -14.57 3.20 -3.31
CA PHE A 91 -14.35 3.89 -4.57
C PHE A 91 -15.65 4.53 -5.09
N ILE A 92 -16.78 3.80 -5.10
CA ILE A 92 -18.07 4.33 -5.55
C ILE A 92 -18.46 5.57 -4.73
N GLY A 93 -18.50 5.43 -3.39
CA GLY A 93 -18.88 6.55 -2.51
C GLY A 93 -17.92 7.73 -2.62
N GLY A 94 -16.61 7.47 -2.65
CA GLY A 94 -15.58 8.49 -2.82
C GLY A 94 -15.67 9.20 -4.17
N TYR A 95 -15.95 8.48 -5.25
CA TYR A 95 -16.03 9.03 -6.60
C TYR A 95 -17.23 9.96 -6.74
N LEU A 96 -18.39 9.54 -6.23
CA LEU A 96 -19.62 10.35 -6.21
C LEU A 96 -19.44 11.63 -5.38
N LYS A 97 -18.84 11.52 -4.19
CA LYS A 97 -18.56 12.68 -3.32
C LYS A 97 -17.63 13.70 -3.98
N ASN A 98 -16.78 13.27 -4.91
CA ASN A 98 -15.77 14.10 -5.56
C ASN A 98 -16.09 14.40 -7.03
N ILE A 99 -17.38 14.41 -7.43
CA ILE A 99 -17.76 14.60 -8.85
C ILE A 99 -17.21 15.88 -9.51
N ARG A 100 -16.95 16.92 -8.71
CA ARG A 100 -16.37 18.19 -9.16
C ARG A 100 -14.86 18.29 -8.96
N ASN A 101 -14.23 17.31 -8.30
CA ASN A 101 -12.80 17.30 -8.00
C ASN A 101 -12.08 16.23 -8.83
N ARG A 102 -11.66 16.62 -10.03
CA ARG A 102 -10.99 15.73 -11.00
C ARG A 102 -9.70 15.11 -10.46
N GLU A 103 -8.93 15.85 -9.67
CA GLU A 103 -7.70 15.34 -9.08
C GLU A 103 -8.00 14.22 -8.07
N ALA A 104 -8.96 14.43 -7.17
CA ALA A 104 -9.39 13.40 -6.22
C ALA A 104 -9.92 12.16 -6.95
N GLN A 105 -10.71 12.34 -8.01
CA GLN A 105 -11.17 11.23 -8.85
C GLN A 105 -10.01 10.48 -9.51
N ALA A 106 -9.00 11.17 -10.01
CA ALA A 106 -7.83 10.54 -10.59
C ALA A 106 -7.12 9.63 -9.58
N HIS A 107 -6.91 10.10 -8.34
CA HIS A 107 -6.34 9.27 -7.28
C HIS A 107 -7.20 8.04 -6.94
N LEU A 108 -8.52 8.20 -6.86
CA LEU A 108 -9.46 7.10 -6.62
C LEU A 108 -9.42 6.07 -7.77
N ILE A 109 -9.37 6.52 -9.02
CA ILE A 109 -9.23 5.67 -10.20
C ILE A 109 -7.91 4.89 -10.14
N GLN A 110 -6.80 5.54 -9.78
CA GLN A 110 -5.52 4.85 -9.67
C GLN A 110 -5.51 3.84 -8.53
N PHE A 111 -6.13 4.17 -7.39
CA PHE A 111 -6.27 3.26 -6.26
C PHE A 111 -7.06 2.00 -6.62
N ILE A 112 -8.20 2.12 -7.32
CA ILE A 112 -9.00 0.95 -7.71
C ILE A 112 -8.33 0.13 -8.81
N LYS A 113 -7.64 0.79 -9.77
CA LYS A 113 -6.78 0.11 -10.75
C LYS A 113 -5.67 -0.70 -10.08
N GLY A 114 -5.03 -0.11 -9.06
CA GLY A 114 -4.04 -0.80 -8.23
C GLY A 114 -4.64 -1.99 -7.52
N SER A 115 -5.77 -1.80 -6.84
CA SER A 115 -6.49 -2.86 -6.12
C SER A 115 -6.86 -4.04 -7.02
N TRP A 116 -7.32 -3.76 -8.24
CA TRP A 116 -7.57 -4.79 -9.25
C TRP A 116 -6.29 -5.55 -9.64
N ASN A 117 -5.19 -4.85 -9.89
CA ASN A 117 -3.92 -5.49 -10.21
C ASN A 117 -3.39 -6.34 -9.04
N GLY A 118 -3.61 -5.90 -7.80
CA GLY A 118 -3.35 -6.71 -6.61
C GLY A 118 -4.22 -7.97 -6.54
N LEU A 119 -5.48 -7.91 -6.99
CA LEU A 119 -6.40 -9.05 -7.05
C LEU A 119 -5.96 -10.09 -8.08
N ILE A 120 -5.49 -9.68 -9.25
CA ILE A 120 -5.05 -10.59 -10.33
C ILE A 120 -3.55 -10.95 -10.24
N GLY A 121 -2.84 -10.45 -9.22
CA GLY A 121 -1.41 -10.75 -9.03
C GLY A 121 -0.46 -10.02 -9.99
N LYS A 122 -0.89 -8.92 -10.61
CA LYS A 122 -0.05 -8.11 -11.50
C LYS A 122 0.83 -7.13 -10.70
N MET A 123 2.03 -7.59 -10.32
CA MET A 123 2.95 -6.87 -9.43
C MET A 123 4.10 -6.13 -10.14
N SER A 124 4.23 -6.26 -11.47
CA SER A 124 5.25 -5.51 -12.23
C SER A 124 5.10 -3.99 -12.05
N LEU A 125 6.23 -3.27 -11.98
CA LEU A 125 6.30 -1.81 -11.89
C LEU A 125 6.41 -1.12 -13.25
N VAL A 126 6.69 -1.88 -14.31
CA VAL A 126 6.91 -1.36 -15.66
C VAL A 126 5.69 -0.56 -16.12
N GLY A 127 5.92 0.70 -16.47
CA GLY A 127 4.88 1.62 -16.95
C GLY A 127 4.00 2.24 -15.84
N ILE A 128 4.25 1.95 -14.56
CA ILE A 128 3.58 2.61 -13.42
C ILE A 128 4.42 3.76 -12.89
N ILE A 129 5.74 3.56 -12.81
CA ILE A 129 6.71 4.56 -12.39
C ILE A 129 7.65 4.82 -13.57
N LYS A 130 7.86 6.09 -13.92
CA LYS A 130 8.84 6.43 -14.97
C LYS A 130 10.24 6.01 -14.52
N GLY A 131 10.92 5.18 -15.31
CA GLY A 131 12.27 4.69 -15.02
C GLY A 131 12.36 3.33 -14.34
N TYR A 132 11.24 2.59 -14.22
CA TYR A 132 11.18 1.19 -13.80
C TYR A 132 10.70 0.29 -14.95
#